data_AF-A0A060CAJ2-F1
#
_entry.id   AF-A0A060CAJ2-F1
#
_cell.length_a   1.000
_cell.length_b   1.000
_cell.length_c   1.000
_cell.angle_alpha   90.00
_cell.angle_beta   90.00
_cell.angle_gamma   90.00
#
_symmetry.space_group_name_H-M   'P 1'
#
loop_
_entity.id
_entity.type
_entity.pdbx_description
1 polymer ?
#
loop_
_entity_poly.entity_id
_entity_poly.type
_entity_poly.pdbx_seq_one_letter_code
_entity_poly.pdbx_strand_id
1 'polypeptide(L)'
;ARDAWFVGFTADYVTGVWMGYDDNTPLTGTTGGGLPAEIWRETMVRVEDGLPVRPLPERAPAPPVAAAPALPAPVATVQAAVRNAVQNVLQGLFGRN
;
A
#
# COMPACT_ATOMS: atom_id res chain seq x y z
N ALA A 1 19.85 4.52 -16.87
CA ALA A 1 19.60 4.80 -15.43
C ALA A 1 20.87 5.42 -14.85
N ARG A 2 20.83 6.03 -13.66
CA ARG A 2 22.05 6.50 -12.96
C ARG A 2 22.44 5.56 -11.83
N ASP A 3 21.42 4.97 -11.21
CA ASP A 3 21.59 4.03 -10.10
C ASP A 3 21.05 2.65 -10.47
N ALA A 4 21.69 1.63 -9.91
CA ALA A 4 21.20 0.26 -9.88
C ALA A 4 21.15 -0.19 -8.42
N TRP A 5 19.95 -0.50 -7.94
CA TRP A 5 19.70 -0.94 -6.57
C TRP A 5 19.16 -2.36 -6.55
N PHE A 6 19.67 -3.18 -5.63
CA PHE A 6 19.03 -4.42 -5.22
C PHE A 6 18.83 -4.40 -3.71
N VAL A 7 17.63 -4.71 -3.24
CA VAL A 7 17.33 -4.83 -1.81
C VAL A 7 16.61 -6.15 -1.60
N GLY A 8 17.15 -6.97 -0.71
CA GLY A 8 16.62 -8.29 -0.39
C GLY A 8 16.70 -8.56 1.11
N PHE A 9 15.99 -9.60 1.55
CA PHE A 9 15.92 -9.94 2.96
C PHE A 9 15.89 -11.46 3.18
N THR A 10 16.33 -11.86 4.35
CA THR A 10 16.11 -13.19 4.94
C THR A 10 15.23 -13.03 6.19
N ALA A 11 15.07 -14.08 6.99
CA ALA A 11 14.35 -13.95 8.27
C ALA A 11 15.04 -12.99 9.25
N ASP A 12 16.33 -12.69 9.04
CA ASP A 12 17.18 -12.00 10.01
C ASP A 12 17.80 -10.71 9.50
N TYR A 13 18.02 -10.63 8.19
CA TYR A 13 18.75 -9.51 7.60
C TYR A 13 17.92 -8.84 6.52
N VAL A 14 18.03 -7.52 6.46
CA VAL A 14 17.68 -6.72 5.29
C VAL A 14 18.97 -6.11 4.79
N THR A 15 19.27 -6.35 3.51
CA THR A 15 20.53 -5.89 2.91
C THR A 15 20.23 -5.22 1.58
N GLY A 16 20.82 -4.03 1.38
CA GLY A 16 20.76 -3.27 0.14
C GLY A 16 22.13 -3.14 -0.50
N VAL A 17 22.20 -3.30 -1.81
CA VAL A 17 23.39 -3.04 -2.63
C VAL A 17 23.05 -1.92 -3.61
N TRP A 18 23.88 -0.89 -3.60
CA TRP A 18 23.83 0.21 -4.56
C TRP A 18 25.03 0.15 -5.49
N MET A 19 24.79 0.49 -6.74
CA MET A 19 25.81 0.83 -7.70
C MET A 19 25.43 2.10 -8.44
N GLY A 20 26.40 3.01 -8.57
CA GLY A 20 26.34 4.25 -9.32
C GLY A 20 27.72 4.90 -9.35
N TYR A 21 27.85 5.98 -10.10
CA TYR A 21 29.06 6.79 -10.11
C TYR A 21 28.89 7.99 -9.18
N ASP A 22 29.94 8.32 -8.43
CA ASP A 22 29.94 9.45 -7.48
C ASP A 22 29.70 10.80 -8.17
N ASP A 23 30.08 10.92 -9.44
CA ASP A 23 29.85 12.12 -10.26
C ASP A 23 28.45 12.16 -10.90
N ASN A 24 27.57 11.23 -10.52
CA ASN A 24 26.22 11.09 -11.01
C ASN A 24 26.13 10.86 -12.53
N THR A 25 27.19 10.43 -13.22
CA THR A 25 27.11 10.10 -14.65
C THR A 25 26.19 8.89 -14.91
N PRO A 26 25.62 8.74 -16.12
CA PRO A 26 24.74 7.60 -16.41
C PRO A 26 25.43 6.25 -16.27
N LEU A 27 24.84 5.36 -15.47
CA LEU A 27 25.26 3.97 -15.35
C LEU A 27 24.69 3.15 -16.52
N THR A 28 25.58 2.46 -17.24
CA THR A 28 25.24 1.61 -18.38
C THR A 28 25.68 0.17 -18.13
N GLY A 29 25.05 -0.79 -18.82
CA GLY A 29 25.43 -2.21 -18.76
C GLY A 29 24.94 -2.98 -17.54
N THR A 30 24.22 -2.36 -16.60
CA THR A 30 23.63 -3.05 -15.46
C THR A 30 22.34 -2.40 -14.99
N THR A 31 21.48 -3.20 -14.34
CA THR A 31 20.27 -2.76 -13.64
C THR A 31 20.27 -3.38 -12.25
N GLY A 32 19.29 -3.06 -11.41
CA GLY A 32 19.19 -3.63 -10.06
C GLY A 32 19.23 -5.16 -10.01
N GLY A 33 18.63 -5.83 -11.00
CA GLY A 33 18.63 -7.29 -11.11
C GLY A 33 19.91 -7.92 -11.68
N GLY A 34 20.90 -7.10 -12.09
CA GLY A 34 22.19 -7.56 -12.60
C GLY A 34 23.24 -7.65 -11.50
N LEU A 35 24.38 -6.98 -11.71
CA LEU A 35 25.51 -7.01 -10.78
C LEU A 35 25.15 -6.72 -9.30
N PRO A 36 24.28 -5.74 -8.95
CA PRO A 36 23.88 -5.53 -7.55
C PRO A 36 23.22 -6.76 -6.92
N ALA A 37 22.38 -7.49 -7.67
CA ALA A 37 21.75 -8.73 -7.19
C ALA A 37 22.77 -9.86 -7.00
N GLU A 38 23.76 -9.96 -7.90
CA GLU A 38 24.85 -10.94 -7.77
C GLU A 38 25.72 -10.67 -6.54
N ILE A 39 26.10 -9.41 -6.31
CA ILE A 39 26.84 -8.98 -5.12
C ILE A 39 26.03 -9.30 -3.85
N TRP A 40 24.73 -9.01 -3.86
CA TRP A 40 23.85 -9.34 -2.75
C TRP A 40 23.84 -10.85 -2.48
N ARG A 41 23.69 -11.68 -3.53
CA ARG A 41 23.67 -13.15 -3.41
C ARG A 41 24.99 -13.68 -2.84
N GLU A 42 26.12 -13.28 -3.39
CA GLU A 42 27.43 -13.75 -2.93
C GLU A 42 27.74 -13.33 -1.50
N THR A 43 27.28 -12.14 -1.10
CA THR A 43 27.38 -11.67 0.29
C THR A 43 26.50 -12.52 1.20
N MET A 44 25.21 -12.66 0.87
CA MET A 44 24.24 -13.34 1.74
C MET A 44 24.49 -14.84 1.85
N VAL A 45 25.05 -15.50 0.82
CA VAL A 45 25.49 -16.90 0.92
C VAL A 45 26.50 -17.10 2.05
N ARG A 46 27.39 -16.13 2.27
CA ARG A 46 28.40 -16.19 3.35
C ARG A 46 27.85 -15.75 4.69
N VAL A 47 26.96 -14.75 4.70
CA VAL A 47 26.29 -14.28 5.93
C VAL A 47 25.39 -15.37 6.53
N GLU A 48 24.70 -16.12 5.69
CA GLU A 48 23.76 -17.17 6.10
C GLU A 48 24.42 -18.54 6.30
N ASP A 49 25.73 -18.69 6.02
CA ASP A 49 26.41 -19.97 6.14
C ASP A 49 26.43 -20.46 7.60
N GLY A 50 25.88 -21.66 7.83
CA GLY A 50 25.73 -22.25 9.15
C GLY A 50 24.58 -21.69 10.01
N LEU A 51 23.81 -20.71 9.52
CA LEU A 51 22.62 -20.22 10.23
C LEU A 51 21.42 -21.17 10.04
N PRO A 52 20.59 -21.37 11.07
CA PRO A 52 19.38 -22.17 10.94
C PRO A 52 18.35 -21.43 10.08
N VAL A 53 17.77 -22.13 9.11
CA VAL A 53 16.67 -21.59 8.29
C VAL A 53 15.47 -21.27 9.19
N ARG A 54 15.06 -20.01 9.20
CA ARG A 54 13.87 -19.54 9.91
C ARG A 54 12.78 -19.09 8.93
N PRO A 55 11.50 -19.36 9.23
CA PRO A 55 10.40 -18.84 8.40
C PRO A 55 10.36 -17.31 8.51
N LEU A 56 9.90 -16.67 7.44
CA LEU A 56 9.62 -15.23 7.49
C LEU A 56 8.50 -14.95 8.49
N PRO A 57 8.52 -13.81 9.21
CA PRO A 57 7.43 -13.44 10.08
C PRO A 57 6.13 -13.29 9.29
N GLU A 58 5.22 -14.25 9.45
CA GLU A 58 3.90 -14.17 8.84
C GLU A 58 3.05 -13.18 9.64
N ARG A 59 2.82 -12.00 9.07
CA ARG A 59 1.74 -11.12 9.52
C ARG A 59 0.54 -11.35 8.61
N ALA A 60 -0.46 -12.08 9.12
CA ALA A 60 -1.74 -12.14 8.43
C ALA A 60 -2.24 -10.70 8.18
N PRO A 61 -2.66 -10.36 6.95
CA PRO A 61 -3.31 -9.07 6.72
C PRO A 61 -4.47 -8.94 7.68
N ALA A 62 -4.62 -7.76 8.28
CA ALA A 62 -5.79 -7.48 9.09
C ALA A 62 -7.03 -7.75 8.22
N PRO A 63 -8.08 -8.39 8.78
CA PRO A 63 -9.33 -8.52 8.05
C PRO A 63 -9.72 -7.13 7.53
N PRO A 64 -10.26 -7.02 6.30
CA PRO A 64 -10.80 -5.76 5.83
C PRO A 64 -11.70 -5.21 6.93
N VAL A 65 -11.42 -4.00 7.40
CA VAL A 65 -12.35 -3.31 8.31
C VAL A 65 -13.66 -3.29 7.55
N ALA A 66 -14.68 -4.00 8.04
CA ALA A 66 -16.01 -3.96 7.45
C ALA A 66 -16.34 -2.49 7.28
N ALA A 67 -16.63 -2.07 6.04
CA ALA A 67 -16.97 -0.68 5.77
C ALA A 67 -17.98 -0.26 6.83
N ALA A 68 -17.65 0.76 7.62
CA ALA A 68 -18.61 1.32 8.56
C ALA A 68 -19.90 1.53 7.77
N PRO A 69 -21.08 1.15 8.31
CA PRO A 69 -22.34 1.32 7.58
C PRO A 69 -22.35 2.73 7.03
N ALA A 70 -22.45 2.85 5.70
CA ALA A 70 -22.33 4.13 5.02
C ALA A 70 -23.26 5.11 5.74
N LEU A 71 -22.70 6.14 6.37
CA LEU A 71 -23.52 7.22 6.89
C LEU A 71 -24.37 7.70 5.71
N PRO A 72 -25.70 7.82 5.87
CA PRO A 72 -26.53 8.32 4.78
C PRO A 72 -25.94 9.64 4.31
N ALA A 73 -25.63 9.73 3.01
CA ALA A 73 -25.04 10.92 2.44
C ALA A 73 -25.91 12.15 2.82
N PRO A 74 -25.32 13.27 3.26
CA PRO A 74 -26.09 14.42 3.77
C PRO A 74 -27.14 14.93 2.78
N VAL A 75 -26.90 14.74 1.47
CA VAL A 75 -27.83 15.09 0.39
C VAL A 75 -29.12 14.27 0.42
N ALA A 76 -29.06 12.97 0.76
CA ALA A 76 -30.24 12.11 0.83
C ALA A 76 -31.16 12.50 2.00
N THR A 77 -30.58 12.87 3.14
CA THR A 77 -31.31 13.32 4.33
C THR A 77 -32.02 14.66 4.09
N VAL A 78 -31.34 15.62 3.47
CA VAL A 78 -31.94 16.93 3.14
C VAL A 78 -33.06 16.78 2.12
N GLN A 79 -32.88 15.96 1.07
CA GLN A 79 -33.93 15.72 0.08
C GLN A 79 -35.16 15.06 0.68
N ALA A 80 -34.98 14.10 1.59
CA ALA A 80 -36.09 13.47 2.30
C ALA A 80 -36.82 14.47 3.22
N ALA A 81 -36.08 15.31 3.94
CA ALA A 81 -36.66 16.34 4.79
C ALA A 81 -37.46 17.38 3.99
N VAL A 82 -36.92 17.85 2.86
CA VAL A 82 -37.61 18.77 1.95
C VAL A 82 -38.86 18.12 1.37
N ARG A 83 -38.79 16.84 0.93
CA ARG A 83 -39.93 16.11 0.39
C ARG A 83 -41.07 15.99 1.43
N ASN A 84 -40.73 15.66 2.67
CA ASN A 84 -41.71 15.54 3.74
C ASN A 84 -42.33 16.90 4.11
N ALA A 85 -41.53 17.96 4.14
CA ALA A 85 -42.04 19.31 4.39
C ALA A 85 -43.02 19.76 3.31
N VAL A 86 -42.69 19.52 2.03
CA VAL A 86 -43.58 19.82 0.91
C VAL A 86 -44.87 18.99 1.00
N GLN A 87 -44.77 17.70 1.31
CA GLN A 87 -45.96 16.84 1.47
C GLN A 87 -46.86 17.31 2.61
N ASN A 88 -46.31 17.72 3.75
CA ASN A 88 -47.08 18.25 4.87
C ASN A 88 -47.79 19.56 4.53
N VAL A 89 -47.14 20.44 3.76
CA VAL A 89 -47.76 21.69 3.28
C VAL A 89 -48.87 21.39 2.28
N LEU A 90 -48.63 20.49 1.32
CA LEU A 90 -49.64 20.10 0.33
C LEU A 90 -50.85 19.43 1.02
N GLN A 91 -50.63 18.57 2.01
CA GLN A 91 -51.70 17.99 2.80
C GLN A 91 -52.43 19.03 3.65
N GLY A 92 -51.74 20.04 4.19
CA GLY A 92 -52.36 21.14 4.92
C GLY A 92 -53.17 22.10 4.03
N LEU A 93 -52.79 22.25 2.75
CA LEU A 93 -53.48 23.11 1.79
C LEU A 93 -54.70 22.42 1.14
N PHE A 94 -54.64 21.10 0.95
CA PHE A 94 -55.68 20.34 0.24
C PHE A 94 -56.46 19.35 1.13
N GLY A 95 -56.11 19.24 2.42
CA GLY A 95 -56.66 18.26 3.36
C GLY A 95 -57.27 18.90 4.60
N ARG A 96 -58.36 19.67 4.42
CA ARG A 96 -59.37 19.88 5.45
C ARG A 96 -60.72 19.42 4.91
N ASN A 97 -61.02 18.15 5.15
CA ASN A 97 -62.33 17.59 5.47
C ASN A 97 -62.10 16.24 6.14
#